data_AF-A0A238ZG36-F1
#
_entry.id   AF-A0A238ZG36-F1
#
_cell.length_a   1.000
_cell.length_b   1.000
_cell.length_c   1.000
_cell.angle_alpha   90.00
_cell.angle_beta   90.00
_cell.angle_gamma   90.00
#
_symmetry.space_group_name_H-M   'P 1'
#
loop_
_entity.id
_entity.type
_entity.pdbx_description
1 polymer ?
#
loop_
_entity_poly.entity_id
_entity_poly.type
_entity_poly.pdbx_seq_one_letter_code
_entity_poly.pdbx_strand_id
1 'polypeptide(L)'
;MQLGRDEITLAELADLTPRPLADQGIYFGSCGTMAAPDDELRDFAARTGVWAIAGSTRAVDWAVSAAFDFTLLPELLDSIDVKKLYARLCKRHPYFVDTLGLRLATADWVSPARRAAS
;
A
#
# COMPACT_ATOMS: atom_id res chain seq x y z
N MET A 1 -10.46 -8.56 2.31
CA MET A 1 -9.86 -7.82 3.46
C MET A 1 -10.91 -7.81 4.56
N GLN A 2 -10.54 -7.85 5.85
CA GLN A 2 -11.53 -7.78 6.93
C GLN A 2 -11.62 -6.36 7.49
N LEU A 3 -12.83 -5.80 7.58
CA LEU A 3 -13.10 -4.51 8.21
C LEU A 3 -14.14 -4.74 9.31
N GLY A 4 -13.73 -4.68 10.58
CA GLY A 4 -14.60 -5.07 11.69
C GLY A 4 -14.87 -6.58 11.68
N ARG A 5 -16.14 -6.97 11.52
CA ARG A 5 -16.54 -8.39 11.42
C ARG A 5 -16.77 -8.88 10.00
N ASP A 6 -16.81 -7.98 9.03
CA ASP A 6 -17.21 -8.29 7.66
C ASP A 6 -15.99 -8.40 6.75
N GLU A 7 -16.08 -9.31 5.79
CA GLU A 7 -15.12 -9.39 4.70
C GLU A 7 -15.57 -8.46 3.59
N ILE A 8 -14.69 -7.54 3.20
CA ILE A 8 -14.94 -6.52 2.18
C ILE A 8 -13.84 -6.56 1.13
N THR A 9 -14.24 -6.33 -0.12
CA THR A 9 -13.34 -6.19 -1.28
C THR A 9 -12.81 -4.76 -1.40
N LEU A 10 -11.76 -4.56 -2.20
CA LEU A 10 -11.28 -3.20 -2.52
C LEU A 10 -12.37 -2.41 -3.25
N ALA A 11 -13.10 -3.04 -4.17
CA ALA A 11 -14.16 -2.38 -4.91
C ALA A 11 -15.28 -1.86 -3.99
N GLU A 12 -15.74 -2.67 -3.05
CA GLU A 12 -16.74 -2.26 -2.06
C GLU A 12 -16.19 -1.17 -1.12
N LEU A 13 -14.93 -1.29 -0.69
CA LEU A 13 -14.31 -0.26 0.14
C LEU A 13 -14.20 1.09 -0.59
N ALA A 14 -13.94 1.08 -1.90
CA ALA A 14 -13.95 2.29 -2.72
C ALA A 14 -15.35 2.91 -2.78
N ASP A 15 -16.41 2.11 -2.91
CA ASP A 15 -17.80 2.60 -2.91
C ASP A 15 -18.24 3.19 -1.57
N LEU A 16 -17.65 2.72 -0.46
CA LEU A 16 -17.88 3.30 0.86
C LEU A 16 -17.23 4.67 1.05
N THR A 17 -16.44 5.14 0.09
CA THR A 17 -15.73 6.41 0.19
C THR A 17 -16.65 7.55 -0.27
N PRO A 18 -17.21 8.37 0.64
CA PRO A 18 -18.31 9.28 0.32
C PRO A 18 -17.89 10.49 -0.53
N ARG A 19 -16.58 10.73 -0.67
CA ARG A 19 -15.98 11.79 -1.48
C ARG A 19 -14.56 11.42 -1.86
N PRO A 20 -13.99 11.96 -2.96
CA PRO A 20 -12.59 11.75 -3.30
C PRO A 20 -11.66 12.12 -2.15
N LEU A 21 -10.69 11.27 -1.89
CA LEU A 21 -9.63 11.43 -0.89
C LEU A 21 -8.38 12.05 -1.54
N ALA A 22 -8.61 13.10 -2.33
CA ALA A 22 -7.56 13.83 -3.01
C ALA A 22 -6.48 14.29 -2.02
N ASP A 23 -5.22 14.21 -2.44
CA ASP A 23 -4.03 14.52 -1.64
C ASP A 23 -3.83 13.65 -0.39
N GLN A 24 -4.65 12.60 -0.20
CA GLN A 24 -4.49 11.64 0.89
C GLN A 24 -3.90 10.32 0.39
N GLY A 25 -3.04 9.72 1.23
CA GLY A 25 -2.49 8.38 1.00
C GLY A 25 -3.22 7.40 1.90
N ILE A 26 -3.57 6.22 1.37
CA ILE A 26 -4.12 5.14 2.18
C ILE A 26 -3.02 4.14 2.49
N TYR A 27 -2.87 3.81 3.77
CA TYR A 27 -2.00 2.75 4.21
C TYR A 27 -2.82 1.58 4.76
N PHE A 28 -2.64 0.39 4.19
CA PHE A 28 -3.28 -0.84 4.62
C PHE A 28 -2.39 -1.58 5.63
N GLY A 29 -2.72 -1.42 6.92
CA GLY A 29 -2.05 -2.14 8.00
C GLY A 29 -2.37 -3.65 7.97
N SER A 30 -1.31 -4.46 7.93
CA SER A 30 -1.22 -5.90 8.25
C SER A 30 -2.08 -6.97 7.53
N CYS A 31 -3.05 -6.64 6.69
CA CYS A 31 -4.02 -7.61 6.16
C CYS A 31 -3.67 -8.24 4.79
N GLY A 32 -2.48 -8.01 4.26
CA GLY A 32 -2.08 -8.56 2.95
C GLY A 32 -2.87 -8.00 1.76
N THR A 33 -3.68 -6.95 1.96
CA THR A 33 -4.54 -6.33 0.94
C THR A 33 -3.79 -5.97 -0.34
N MET A 34 -2.51 -5.63 -0.24
CA MET A 34 -1.71 -5.27 -1.41
C MET A 34 -1.34 -6.47 -2.30
N ALA A 35 -1.68 -7.71 -1.90
CA ALA A 35 -1.59 -8.90 -2.75
C ALA A 35 -2.67 -8.95 -3.84
N ALA A 36 -3.64 -8.03 -3.83
CA ALA A 36 -4.63 -7.91 -4.89
C ALA A 36 -3.99 -7.67 -6.28
N PRO A 37 -4.69 -8.05 -7.36
CA PRO A 37 -4.28 -7.76 -8.72
C PRO A 37 -3.99 -6.27 -8.98
N ASP A 38 -3.04 -6.00 -9.88
CA ASP A 38 -2.60 -4.63 -10.20
C ASP A 38 -3.74 -3.73 -10.70
N ASP A 39 -4.66 -4.30 -11.47
CA ASP A 39 -5.84 -3.61 -11.99
C ASP A 39 -6.81 -3.24 -10.87
N GLU A 40 -7.02 -4.11 -9.88
CA GLU A 40 -7.84 -3.79 -8.69
C GLU A 40 -7.21 -2.69 -7.84
N LEU A 41 -5.90 -2.71 -7.67
CA LEU A 41 -5.17 -1.67 -6.92
C LEU A 41 -5.25 -0.31 -7.62
N ARG A 42 -5.12 -0.29 -8.95
CA ARG A 42 -5.28 0.93 -9.77
C ARG A 42 -6.72 1.42 -9.76
N ASP A 43 -7.69 0.53 -9.92
CA ASP A 43 -9.12 0.86 -9.87
C ASP A 43 -9.49 1.51 -8.53
N PHE A 44 -9.05 0.90 -7.42
CA PHE A 44 -9.24 1.46 -6.09
C PHE A 44 -8.65 2.86 -5.98
N ALA A 45 -7.39 3.05 -6.41
CA ALA A 45 -6.74 4.36 -6.35
C ALA A 45 -7.45 5.41 -7.22
N ALA A 46 -7.91 5.02 -8.42
CA ALA A 46 -8.62 5.89 -9.34
C ALA A 46 -10.00 6.31 -8.80
N ARG A 47 -10.77 5.36 -8.25
CA ARG A 47 -12.12 5.61 -7.72
C ARG A 47 -12.11 6.43 -6.44
N THR A 48 -11.13 6.19 -5.57
CA THR A 48 -10.98 6.93 -4.31
C THR A 48 -10.28 8.28 -4.50
N GLY A 49 -9.52 8.47 -5.59
CA GLY A 49 -8.78 9.70 -5.87
C GLY A 49 -7.57 9.94 -4.98
N VAL A 50 -7.09 8.92 -4.27
CA VAL A 50 -5.91 8.98 -3.40
C VAL A 50 -4.64 9.20 -4.23
N TRP A 51 -3.65 9.90 -3.65
CA TRP A 51 -2.36 10.09 -4.32
C TRP A 51 -1.52 8.80 -4.32
N ALA A 52 -1.71 7.94 -3.32
CA ALA A 52 -1.06 6.65 -3.22
C ALA A 52 -1.84 5.69 -2.32
N ILE A 53 -1.70 4.39 -2.59
CA ILE A 53 -1.96 3.33 -1.62
C ILE A 53 -0.69 2.56 -1.33
N ALA A 54 -0.49 2.15 -0.07
CA ALA A 54 0.69 1.42 0.38
C ALA A 54 0.31 0.32 1.39
N GLY A 55 1.12 -0.73 1.45
CA GLY A 55 0.93 -1.81 2.42
C GLY A 55 1.77 -3.04 2.11
N SER A 56 1.63 -4.08 2.93
CA SER A 56 2.27 -5.38 2.72
C SER A 56 1.40 -6.31 1.87
N THR A 57 2.04 -7.17 1.09
CA THR A 57 1.39 -8.32 0.42
C THR A 57 1.27 -9.53 1.34
N ARG A 58 1.99 -9.54 2.47
CA ARG A 58 1.97 -10.64 3.43
C ARG A 58 1.20 -10.24 4.68
N ALA A 59 0.46 -11.19 5.22
CA ALA A 59 0.01 -11.13 6.60
C ALA A 59 1.24 -11.24 7.51
N VAL A 60 1.42 -10.27 8.39
CA VAL A 60 2.60 -10.16 9.26
C VAL A 60 2.13 -10.04 10.71
N ASP A 61 2.95 -10.54 11.65
CA ASP A 61 2.67 -10.39 13.07
C ASP A 61 2.50 -8.90 13.44
N TRP A 62 1.61 -8.63 14.39
CA TRP A 62 1.24 -7.27 14.77
C TRP A 62 2.45 -6.43 15.22
N ALA A 63 3.42 -7.03 15.92
CA ALA A 63 4.59 -6.30 16.40
C ALA A 63 5.53 -5.93 15.24
N VAL A 64 5.68 -6.84 14.27
CA VAL A 64 6.45 -6.60 13.04
C VAL A 64 5.75 -5.55 12.17
N SER A 65 4.42 -5.61 12.06
CA SER A 65 3.64 -4.60 11.34
C SER A 65 3.80 -3.23 11.99
N ALA A 66 3.66 -3.12 13.32
CA ALA A 66 3.79 -1.84 14.01
C ALA A 66 5.19 -1.23 13.85
N ALA A 67 6.25 -2.04 13.96
CA ALA A 67 7.62 -1.58 13.71
C ALA A 67 7.81 -1.09 12.26
N PHE A 68 7.15 -1.75 11.31
CA PHE A 68 7.13 -1.32 9.92
C PHE A 68 6.41 0.02 9.74
N ASP A 69 5.25 0.21 10.37
CA ASP A 69 4.46 1.44 10.31
C ASP A 69 5.28 2.65 10.74
N PHE A 70 6.04 2.53 11.85
CA PHE A 70 6.92 3.59 12.34
C PHE A 70 8.05 3.97 11.38
N THR A 71 8.41 3.09 10.44
CA THR A 71 9.45 3.37 9.46
C THR A 71 8.88 3.82 8.12
N LEU A 72 7.77 3.24 7.68
CA LEU A 72 7.16 3.54 6.39
C LEU A 72 6.40 4.88 6.41
N LEU A 73 5.63 5.15 7.45
CA LEU A 73 4.77 6.34 7.49
C LEU A 73 5.57 7.66 7.37
N PRO A 74 6.74 7.84 8.03
CA PRO A 74 7.56 9.02 7.80
C PRO A 74 8.04 9.17 6.36
N GLU A 75 8.46 8.08 5.71
CA GLU A 75 8.91 8.11 4.31
C GLU A 75 7.74 8.42 3.34
N LEU A 76 6.53 7.94 3.64
CA LEU A 76 5.30 8.29 2.90
C LEU A 76 4.96 9.78 3.03
N LEU A 77 5.11 10.36 4.22
CA LEU A 77 4.79 11.77 4.47
C LEU A 77 5.80 12.74 3.85
N ASP A 78 7.03 12.28 3.62
CA ASP A 78 8.12 13.09 3.01
C ASP A 78 8.14 13.03 1.48
N SER A 79 7.15 12.37 0.84
CA SER A 79 7.19 12.17 -0.61
C SER A 79 5.83 12.32 -1.28
N ILE A 80 5.84 12.97 -2.44
CA ILE A 80 4.69 13.04 -3.37
C ILE A 80 4.91 12.20 -4.64
N ASP A 81 6.13 11.70 -4.85
CA ASP A 81 6.52 10.90 -6.00
C ASP A 81 6.67 9.44 -5.58
N VAL A 82 5.62 8.66 -5.81
CA VAL A 82 5.51 7.27 -5.35
C VAL A 82 6.61 6.38 -5.93
N LYS A 83 7.04 6.61 -7.17
CA LYS A 83 8.10 5.82 -7.82
C LYS A 83 9.45 6.07 -7.16
N LYS A 84 9.78 7.35 -6.90
CA LYS A 84 11.01 7.71 -6.16
C LYS A 84 10.97 7.23 -4.73
N LEU A 85 9.82 7.33 -4.07
CA LEU A 85 9.60 6.77 -2.74
C LEU A 85 9.89 5.27 -2.72
N TYR A 86 9.29 4.50 -3.63
CA TYR A 86 9.53 3.05 -3.71
C TYR A 86 11.02 2.72 -3.94
N ALA A 87 11.69 3.43 -4.86
CA ALA A 87 13.13 3.24 -5.09
C ALA A 87 13.98 3.54 -3.84
N ARG A 88 13.63 4.59 -3.10
CA ARG A 88 14.29 4.95 -1.83
C ARG A 88 14.06 3.90 -0.75
N LEU A 89 12.83 3.38 -0.64
CA LEU A 89 12.49 2.30 0.30
C LEU A 89 13.23 1.00 -0.04
N CYS A 90 13.38 0.66 -1.32
CA CYS A 90 14.20 -0.47 -1.75
C CYS A 90 15.66 -0.34 -1.30
N LYS A 91 16.20 0.88 -1.30
CA LYS A 91 17.59 1.14 -0.92
C LYS A 91 17.79 1.18 0.60
N ARG A 92 16.91 1.88 1.33
CA ARG A 92 17.07 2.15 2.77
C ARG A 92 16.51 1.02 3.64
N HIS A 93 15.49 0.32 3.14
CA HIS A 93 14.76 -0.68 3.90
C HIS A 93 14.44 -1.93 3.06
N PRO A 94 15.46 -2.61 2.51
CA PRO A 94 15.26 -3.79 1.65
C PRO A 94 14.49 -4.91 2.36
N TYR A 95 14.65 -5.04 3.69
CA TYR A 95 13.89 -6.00 4.50
C TYR A 95 12.37 -5.81 4.35
N PHE A 96 11.86 -4.57 4.30
CA PHE A 96 10.42 -4.35 4.15
C PHE A 96 9.93 -4.71 2.75
N VAL A 97 10.71 -4.37 1.72
CA VAL A 97 10.37 -4.67 0.33
C VAL A 97 10.38 -6.17 0.09
N ASP A 98 11.41 -6.87 0.58
CA ASP A 98 11.62 -8.28 0.24
C ASP A 98 10.91 -9.23 1.22
N THR A 99 10.95 -8.94 2.52
CA THR A 99 10.41 -9.82 3.56
C THR A 99 8.93 -9.59 3.81
N LEU A 100 8.48 -8.33 3.88
CA LEU A 100 7.06 -8.01 4.08
C LEU A 100 6.31 -7.91 2.75
N GLY A 101 7.05 -7.84 1.63
CA GLY A 101 6.47 -7.72 0.30
C GLY A 101 5.74 -6.38 0.15
N LEU A 102 6.37 -5.29 0.59
CA LEU A 102 5.84 -3.94 0.46
C LEU A 102 5.49 -3.64 -1.00
N ARG A 103 4.27 -3.12 -1.19
CA ARG A 103 3.83 -2.56 -2.47
C ARG A 103 3.27 -1.15 -2.31
N LEU A 104 3.41 -0.37 -3.37
CA LEU A 104 2.79 0.93 -3.53
C LEU A 104 2.04 0.96 -4.87
N ALA A 105 0.92 1.68 -4.92
CA ALA A 105 0.17 1.90 -6.13
C ALA A 105 -0.43 3.31 -6.21
N THR A 106 -0.64 3.75 -7.45
CA THR A 106 -1.37 4.95 -7.86
C THR A 106 -2.40 4.52 -8.90
N ALA A 107 -3.23 5.46 -9.39
CA ALA A 107 -4.19 5.18 -10.45
C ALA A 107 -3.53 4.67 -11.76
N ASP A 108 -2.27 5.03 -12.02
CA ASP A 108 -1.56 4.76 -13.27
C ASP A 108 -0.35 3.82 -13.12
N TRP A 109 0.03 3.45 -11.89
CA TRP A 109 1.24 2.67 -11.65
C TRP A 109 1.12 1.80 -10.41
N VAL A 110 1.76 0.63 -10.44
CA VAL A 110 1.86 -0.27 -9.30
C VAL A 110 3.30 -0.76 -9.21
N SER A 111 3.85 -0.83 -8.00
CA SER A 111 5.17 -1.38 -7.77
C SER A 111 5.20 -2.89 -8.10
N PRO A 112 6.37 -3.43 -8.48
CA PRO A 112 6.53 -4.86 -8.68
C PRO A 112 6.07 -5.65 -7.43
N ALA A 113 5.38 -6.78 -7.65
CA ALA A 113 4.96 -7.67 -6.56
C ALA A 113 6.15 -8.36 -5.86
N ARG A 114 7.29 -8.46 -6.57
CA ARG A 114 8.57 -8.90 -6.02
C ARG A 114 9.68 -8.06 -6.64
N ARG A 115 10.61 -7.59 -5.82
CA ARG A 115 11.84 -6.96 -6.31
C ARG A 115 12.66 -8.00 -7.09
N ALA A 116 13.13 -7.64 -8.29
CA ALA A 116 14.10 -8.48 -8.99
C ALA A 116 15.33 -8.64 -8.08
N ALA A 117 15.82 -9.88 -7.93
CA ALA A 117 17.05 -10.12 -7.18
C ALA A 117 18.18 -9.33 -7.86
N SER A 118 18.71 -8.35 -7.14
CA SER A 118 19.87 -7.54 -7.50
C SER A 118 21.14 -8.24 -7.06
#